data_AF-A0A646KSU9-F1
#
_entry.id   AF-A0A646KSU9-F1
#
_cell.length_a   1.000
_cell.length_b   1.000
_cell.length_c   1.000
_cell.angle_alpha   90.00
_cell.angle_beta   90.00
_cell.angle_gamma   90.00
#
_symmetry.space_group_name_H-M   'P 1'
#
loop_
_entity.id
_entity.type
_entity.pdbx_description
1 polymer ?
#
loop_
_entity_poly.entity_id
_entity_poly.type
_entity_poly.pdbx_seq_one_letter_code
_entity_poly.pdbx_strand_id
1 'polypeptide(L)'
;MARPLPTREPVGYRDDGRPIFPILGASSEDDSNDHLDDADDGGGGQEHQVTVTQDRLKRMLTREKAQGERAAVKRLMAALGFETPKALTEFVTAKREADQAALSEAERREQQAADRELEAARREDAAAERERAALRRAVLVGLGASGDDLVDAERLLADENDADEAQLQAAGEALRVRRPELFGEVRTPVPAAPGGAPAGRAPSRTAPVQKPGAVGLDMARRRGLIPESGESR
;
A
#
# COMPACT_ATOMS: atom_id res chain seq x y z
N MET A 1 -106.48 24.33 -11.60
CA MET A 1 -106.96 23.73 -12.87
C MET A 1 -106.04 22.57 -13.20
N ALA A 2 -106.55 21.33 -13.18
CA ALA A 2 -105.72 20.13 -13.41
C ALA A 2 -105.46 19.96 -14.91
N ARG A 3 -104.18 19.84 -15.31
CA ARG A 3 -103.80 19.58 -16.71
C ARG A 3 -104.18 18.14 -17.10
N PRO A 4 -104.66 17.90 -18.33
CA PRO A 4 -104.97 16.55 -18.79
C PRO A 4 -103.70 15.70 -18.83
N LEU A 5 -103.75 14.49 -18.30
CA LEU A 5 -102.68 13.49 -18.42
C LEU A 5 -102.48 13.13 -19.90
N PRO A 6 -101.23 12.87 -20.35
CA PRO A 6 -100.97 12.44 -21.72
C PRO A 6 -101.75 11.15 -22.05
N THR A 7 -102.24 11.04 -23.29
CA THR A 7 -103.01 9.89 -23.76
C THR A 7 -102.15 8.63 -23.69
N ARG A 8 -102.54 7.69 -22.83
CA ARG A 8 -101.85 6.40 -22.64
C ARG A 8 -102.21 5.46 -23.79
N GLU A 9 -101.58 5.63 -24.95
CA GLU A 9 -101.61 4.59 -25.98
C GLU A 9 -100.79 3.39 -25.51
N PRO A 10 -101.31 2.16 -25.61
CA PRO A 10 -100.56 0.97 -25.24
C PRO A 10 -99.40 0.76 -26.21
N VAL A 11 -98.21 0.50 -25.70
CA VAL A 11 -97.00 0.23 -26.51
C VAL A 11 -97.11 -1.15 -27.18
N GLY A 12 -97.95 -2.03 -26.65
CA GLY A 12 -98.25 -3.33 -27.23
C GLY A 12 -99.28 -4.10 -26.40
N TYR A 13 -99.57 -5.33 -26.81
CA TYR A 13 -100.43 -6.24 -26.08
C TYR A 13 -99.66 -7.50 -25.73
N ARG A 14 -99.93 -8.05 -24.54
CA ARG A 14 -99.42 -9.36 -24.13
C ARG A 14 -100.17 -10.47 -24.87
N ASP A 15 -99.63 -11.69 -24.83
CA ASP A 15 -100.26 -12.88 -25.44
C ASP A 15 -101.65 -13.20 -24.86
N ASP A 16 -101.98 -12.70 -23.67
CA ASP A 16 -103.30 -12.77 -23.03
C ASP A 16 -104.24 -11.60 -23.42
N GLY A 17 -103.87 -10.78 -24.40
CA GLY A 17 -104.68 -9.68 -24.95
C GLY A 17 -104.75 -8.43 -24.08
N ARG A 18 -103.99 -8.36 -22.98
CA ARG A 18 -103.96 -7.19 -22.08
C ARG A 18 -102.98 -6.13 -22.61
N PRO A 19 -103.38 -4.83 -22.64
CA PRO A 19 -102.50 -3.75 -23.07
C PRO A 19 -101.31 -3.55 -22.11
N ILE A 20 -100.14 -3.29 -22.67
CA ILE A 20 -98.91 -2.92 -21.96
C ILE A 20 -98.78 -1.40 -22.03
N PHE A 21 -98.82 -0.74 -20.87
CA PHE A 21 -98.60 0.70 -20.77
C PHE A 21 -97.13 1.00 -20.50
N PRO A 22 -96.59 2.10 -21.06
CA PRO A 22 -95.23 2.53 -20.77
C PRO A 22 -95.10 2.91 -19.30
N ILE A 23 -93.94 2.60 -18.70
CA ILE A 23 -93.60 3.02 -17.34
C ILE A 23 -93.08 4.46 -17.44
N LEU A 24 -93.75 5.39 -16.77
CA LEU A 24 -93.37 6.80 -16.72
C LEU A 24 -91.92 6.95 -16.24
N GLY A 25 -91.12 7.68 -17.00
CA GLY A 25 -89.72 8.00 -16.72
C GLY A 25 -88.68 6.95 -17.16
N ALA A 26 -89.09 5.81 -17.72
CA ALA A 26 -88.16 4.76 -18.17
C ALA A 26 -87.62 4.97 -19.60
N SER A 27 -88.21 5.87 -20.39
CA SER A 27 -87.79 6.19 -21.75
C SER A 27 -87.08 7.55 -21.80
N SER A 28 -86.02 7.65 -22.61
CA SER A 28 -85.32 8.91 -22.87
C SER A 28 -86.13 9.91 -23.72
N GLU A 29 -87.24 9.45 -24.30
CA GLU A 29 -88.17 10.25 -25.10
C GLU A 29 -89.43 10.66 -24.30
N ASP A 30 -89.46 10.40 -23.00
CA ASP A 30 -90.57 10.74 -22.11
C ASP A 30 -90.40 12.17 -21.57
N ASP A 31 -91.24 13.11 -22.03
CA ASP A 31 -91.26 14.51 -21.59
C ASP A 31 -91.45 14.68 -20.06
N SER A 32 -91.87 13.63 -19.34
CA SER A 32 -91.94 13.65 -17.88
C SER A 32 -90.58 13.51 -17.16
N ASN A 33 -89.51 13.13 -17.87
CA ASN A 33 -88.16 13.07 -17.31
C ASN A 33 -87.50 14.46 -17.17
N ASP A 34 -87.88 15.44 -17.99
CA ASP A 34 -87.31 16.80 -17.96
C ASP A 34 -87.81 17.65 -16.77
N HIS A 35 -88.67 17.12 -15.91
CA HIS A 35 -89.28 17.84 -14.79
C HIS A 35 -88.84 17.37 -13.40
N LEU A 36 -87.82 16.53 -13.29
CA LEU A 36 -87.27 16.09 -11.98
C LEU A 36 -86.05 16.91 -11.49
N ASP A 37 -85.49 17.79 -12.31
CA ASP A 37 -84.26 18.55 -11.97
C ASP A 37 -84.49 20.00 -11.50
N ASP A 38 -85.73 20.47 -11.36
CA ASP A 38 -86.06 21.83 -10.86
C ASP A 38 -86.90 21.81 -9.57
N ALA A 39 -86.37 21.20 -8.52
CA ALA A 39 -86.83 21.43 -7.15
C ALA A 39 -85.64 21.71 -6.23
N ASP A 40 -85.41 23.01 -6.03
CA ASP A 40 -84.39 23.62 -5.19
C ASP A 40 -84.47 23.20 -3.71
N ASP A 41 -83.27 23.05 -3.15
CA ASP A 41 -82.76 23.09 -1.78
C ASP A 41 -83.72 22.81 -0.59
N GLY A 42 -83.37 21.79 0.21
CA GLY A 42 -84.04 21.59 1.49
C GLY A 42 -83.80 20.27 2.22
N GLY A 43 -82.54 19.90 2.46
CA GLY A 43 -82.13 19.08 3.61
C GLY A 43 -82.60 17.62 3.68
N GLY A 44 -81.66 16.68 3.50
CA GLY A 44 -81.86 15.29 3.88
C GLY A 44 -80.87 14.37 3.19
N GLY A 45 -80.11 13.59 3.98
CA GLY A 45 -79.03 12.73 3.50
C GLY A 45 -79.42 11.84 2.33
N GLN A 46 -78.67 11.93 1.24
CA GLN A 46 -78.71 10.97 0.15
C GLN A 46 -77.28 10.48 -0.08
N GLU A 47 -77.11 9.17 0.12
CA GLU A 47 -75.92 8.42 -0.27
C GLU A 47 -75.58 8.78 -1.72
N HIS A 48 -74.58 9.64 -1.88
CA HIS A 48 -74.05 9.99 -3.18
C HIS A 48 -73.50 8.70 -3.79
N GLN A 49 -74.19 8.15 -4.78
CA GLN A 49 -73.58 7.18 -5.68
C GLN A 49 -72.50 7.91 -6.49
N VAL A 50 -71.30 7.99 -5.90
CA VAL A 50 -70.13 8.57 -6.56
C VAL A 50 -69.66 7.57 -7.61
N THR A 51 -69.95 7.82 -8.87
CA THR A 51 -69.33 7.11 -9.99
C THR A 51 -67.85 7.51 -10.08
N VAL A 52 -66.98 6.71 -9.44
CA VAL A 52 -65.53 6.95 -9.43
C VAL A 52 -64.92 6.42 -10.73
N THR A 53 -64.38 7.30 -11.56
CA THR A 53 -63.62 6.90 -12.76
C THR A 53 -62.32 6.19 -12.37
N GLN A 54 -61.85 5.26 -13.21
CA GLN A 54 -60.64 4.47 -12.94
C GLN A 54 -59.40 5.34 -12.65
N ASP A 55 -59.26 6.48 -13.33
CA ASP A 55 -58.16 7.43 -13.10
C ASP A 55 -58.25 8.16 -11.76
N ARG A 56 -59.47 8.37 -11.24
CA ARG A 56 -59.68 8.94 -9.91
C ARG A 56 -59.33 7.91 -8.82
N LEU A 57 -59.66 6.65 -9.04
CA LEU A 57 -59.29 5.51 -8.18
C LEU A 57 -57.77 5.32 -8.09
N LYS A 58 -57.05 5.34 -9.23
CA LYS A 58 -55.58 5.30 -9.26
C LYS A 58 -54.93 6.46 -8.49
N ARG A 59 -55.50 7.67 -8.59
CA ARG A 59 -55.03 8.84 -7.82
C ARG A 59 -55.29 8.72 -6.32
N MET A 60 -56.40 8.11 -5.91
CA MET A 60 -56.66 7.86 -4.50
C MET A 60 -55.70 6.82 -3.93
N LEU A 61 -55.50 5.69 -4.62
CA LEU A 61 -54.59 4.63 -4.20
C LEU A 61 -53.14 5.09 -4.08
N THR A 62 -52.66 5.92 -5.02
CA THR A 62 -51.30 6.47 -4.94
C THR A 62 -51.12 7.43 -3.76
N ARG A 63 -52.13 8.24 -3.44
CA ARG A 63 -52.12 9.10 -2.25
C ARG A 63 -52.16 8.29 -0.95
N GLU A 64 -53.01 7.26 -0.89
CA GLU A 64 -53.11 6.37 0.27
C GLU A 64 -51.80 5.61 0.52
N LYS A 65 -51.18 5.07 -0.54
CA LYS A 65 -49.86 4.44 -0.45
C LYS A 65 -48.80 5.42 0.06
N ALA A 66 -48.75 6.63 -0.51
CA ALA A 66 -47.81 7.66 -0.07
C ALA A 66 -48.04 8.09 1.40
N GLN A 67 -49.29 8.11 1.86
CA GLN A 67 -49.62 8.39 3.27
C GLN A 67 -49.19 7.23 4.18
N GLY A 68 -49.41 5.98 3.78
CA GLY A 68 -48.97 4.80 4.50
C GLY A 68 -47.44 4.74 4.65
N GLU A 69 -46.71 5.03 3.57
CA GLU A 69 -45.24 5.12 3.58
C GLU A 69 -44.75 6.20 4.55
N ARG A 70 -45.33 7.41 4.49
CA ARG A 70 -44.99 8.50 5.42
C ARG A 70 -45.30 8.14 6.88
N ALA A 71 -46.42 7.48 7.14
CA ALA A 71 -46.78 7.02 8.48
C ALA A 71 -45.82 5.95 9.00
N ALA A 72 -45.39 5.02 8.14
CA ALA A 72 -44.41 4.00 8.48
C ALA A 72 -43.04 4.62 8.81
N VAL A 73 -42.55 5.55 7.99
CA VAL A 73 -41.29 6.28 8.25
C VAL A 73 -41.37 7.05 9.57
N LYS A 74 -42.49 7.74 9.85
CA LYS A 74 -42.68 8.47 11.10
C LYS A 74 -42.69 7.54 12.33
N ARG A 75 -43.31 6.36 12.23
CA ARG A 75 -43.29 5.34 13.30
C ARG A 75 -41.89 4.78 13.52
N LEU A 76 -41.16 4.48 12.45
CA LEU A 76 -39.78 3.99 12.53
C LEU A 76 -38.88 5.02 13.21
N MET A 77 -39.00 6.29 12.81
CA MET A 77 -38.25 7.37 13.43
C MET A 77 -38.56 7.53 14.92
N ALA A 78 -39.84 7.48 15.29
CA ALA A 78 -40.24 7.54 16.70
C ALA A 78 -39.71 6.34 17.49
N ALA A 79 -39.74 5.12 16.93
CA ALA A 79 -39.18 3.92 17.56
C ALA A 79 -37.66 3.99 17.75
N LEU A 80 -36.96 4.66 16.82
CA LEU A 80 -35.53 4.94 16.90
C LEU A 80 -35.18 6.17 17.76
N GLY A 81 -36.18 6.88 18.28
CA GLY A 81 -36.01 8.06 19.13
C GLY A 81 -35.65 9.36 18.38
N PHE A 82 -35.82 9.41 17.06
CA PHE A 82 -35.56 10.62 16.27
C PHE A 82 -36.83 11.44 16.06
N GLU A 83 -36.81 12.70 16.52
CA GLU A 83 -37.94 13.63 16.37
C GLU A 83 -38.08 14.18 14.95
N THR A 84 -36.96 14.30 14.22
CA THR A 84 -36.92 14.86 12.87
C THR A 84 -36.02 14.03 11.94
N PRO A 85 -36.33 13.97 10.63
CA PRO A 85 -35.53 13.17 9.69
C PRO A 85 -34.14 13.76 9.53
N LYS A 86 -34.01 15.08 9.76
CA LYS A 86 -32.75 15.80 9.80
C LYS A 86 -31.83 15.29 10.92
N ALA A 87 -32.36 15.05 12.12
CA ALA A 87 -31.60 14.50 13.23
C ALA A 87 -31.07 13.08 12.94
N LEU A 88 -31.85 12.25 12.25
CA LEU A 88 -31.41 10.92 11.80
C LEU A 88 -30.26 11.04 10.80
N THR A 89 -30.36 11.95 9.82
CA THR A 89 -29.29 12.15 8.84
C THR A 89 -28.01 12.67 9.49
N GLU A 90 -28.10 13.64 10.40
CA GLU A 90 -26.96 14.21 11.11
C GLU A 90 -26.27 13.16 12.00
N PHE A 91 -27.05 12.31 12.68
CA PHE A 91 -26.49 11.21 13.48
C PHE A 91 -25.74 10.20 12.62
N VAL A 92 -26.31 9.81 11.47
CA VAL A 92 -25.66 8.84 10.57
C VAL A 92 -24.39 9.42 9.96
N THR A 93 -24.37 10.70 9.58
CA THR A 93 -23.16 11.36 9.07
C THR A 93 -22.11 11.48 10.16
N ALA A 94 -22.47 11.97 11.35
CA ALA A 94 -21.54 12.09 12.48
C ALA A 94 -20.95 10.73 12.89
N LYS A 95 -21.77 9.67 12.88
CA LYS A 95 -21.30 8.31 13.17
C LYS A 95 -20.31 7.82 12.11
N ARG A 96 -20.60 8.04 10.83
CA ARG A 96 -19.68 7.66 9.73
C ARG A 96 -18.36 8.42 9.82
N GLU A 97 -18.41 9.70 10.12
CA GLU A 97 -17.21 10.53 10.31
C GLU A 97 -16.41 10.08 11.53
N ALA A 98 -17.06 9.76 12.65
CA ALA A 98 -16.41 9.23 13.84
C ALA A 98 -15.77 7.86 13.58
N ASP A 99 -16.46 6.96 12.87
CA ASP A 99 -15.94 5.64 12.50
C ASP A 99 -14.73 5.78 11.56
N GLN A 100 -14.80 6.67 10.56
CA GLN A 100 -13.67 6.97 9.66
C GLN A 100 -12.49 7.60 10.41
N ALA A 101 -12.75 8.53 11.32
CA ALA A 101 -11.72 9.12 12.16
C ALA A 101 -11.07 8.07 13.07
N ALA A 102 -11.86 7.20 13.68
CA ALA A 102 -11.36 6.12 14.54
C ALA A 102 -10.48 5.12 13.77
N LEU A 103 -10.88 4.75 12.55
CA LEU A 103 -10.06 3.94 11.64
C LEU A 103 -8.74 4.64 11.32
N SER A 104 -8.79 5.93 10.97
CA SER A 104 -7.58 6.70 10.66
C SER A 104 -6.63 6.88 11.86
N GLU A 105 -7.16 6.95 13.08
CA GLU A 105 -6.35 6.98 14.30
C GLU A 105 -5.72 5.62 14.61
N ALA A 106 -6.47 4.53 14.40
CA ALA A 106 -5.97 3.18 14.57
C ALA A 106 -4.83 2.89 13.59
N GLU A 107 -5.00 3.22 12.31
CA GLU A 107 -3.96 3.11 11.28
C GLU A 107 -2.71 3.92 11.65
N ARG A 108 -2.88 5.16 12.15
CA ARG A 108 -1.76 5.99 12.59
C ARG A 108 -1.01 5.36 13.77
N ARG A 109 -1.71 4.75 14.73
CA ARG A 109 -1.08 4.06 15.87
C ARG A 109 -0.33 2.81 15.42
N GLU A 110 -0.88 2.06 14.47
CA GLU A 110 -0.24 0.89 13.89
C GLU A 110 1.04 1.26 13.13
N GLN A 111 0.99 2.29 12.29
CA GLN A 111 2.19 2.81 11.60
C GLN A 111 3.27 3.25 12.60
N GLN A 112 2.90 3.99 13.65
CA GLN A 112 3.85 4.39 14.69
C GLN A 112 4.43 3.21 15.46
N ALA A 113 3.67 2.13 15.67
CA ALA A 113 4.17 0.92 16.30
C ALA A 113 5.15 0.18 15.38
N ALA A 114 4.80 0.03 14.09
CA ALA A 114 5.66 -0.58 13.09
C ALA A 114 6.98 0.19 12.92
N ASP A 115 6.94 1.52 12.87
CA ASP A 115 8.14 2.35 12.78
C ASP A 115 9.05 2.16 14.00
N ARG A 116 8.47 2.09 15.21
CA ARG A 116 9.24 1.82 16.44
C ARG A 116 9.86 0.43 16.45
N GLU A 117 9.14 -0.57 15.95
CA GLU A 117 9.65 -1.93 15.83
C GLU A 117 10.80 -2.01 14.83
N LEU A 118 10.67 -1.36 13.68
CA LEU A 118 11.75 -1.24 12.70
C LEU A 118 12.97 -0.50 13.26
N GLU A 119 12.77 0.58 14.01
CA GLU A 119 13.86 1.28 14.69
C GLU A 119 14.54 0.41 15.75
N ALA A 120 13.76 -0.36 16.52
CA ALA A 120 14.29 -1.28 17.51
C ALA A 120 15.11 -2.41 16.85
N ALA A 121 14.55 -3.05 15.82
CA ALA A 121 15.24 -4.08 15.04
C ALA A 121 16.56 -3.56 14.47
N ARG A 122 16.57 -2.36 13.88
CA ARG A 122 17.82 -1.74 13.38
C ARG A 122 18.86 -1.49 14.48
N ARG A 123 18.43 -1.15 15.69
CA ARG A 123 19.34 -0.96 16.84
C ARG A 123 19.92 -2.29 17.31
N GLU A 124 19.10 -3.33 17.33
CA GLU A 124 19.52 -4.69 17.68
C GLU A 124 20.48 -5.25 16.64
N ASP A 125 20.18 -5.12 15.34
CA ASP A 125 21.07 -5.53 14.25
C ASP A 125 22.41 -4.82 14.35
N ALA A 126 22.40 -3.48 14.54
CA ALA A 126 23.63 -2.71 14.69
C ALA A 126 24.41 -3.05 15.96
N ALA A 127 23.74 -3.55 17.02
CA ALA A 127 24.41 -4.02 18.23
C ALA A 127 25.01 -5.42 18.00
N ALA A 128 24.29 -6.32 17.36
CA ALA A 128 24.75 -7.65 16.99
C ALA A 128 25.96 -7.59 16.05
N GLU A 129 25.96 -6.69 15.06
CA GLU A 129 27.11 -6.45 14.18
C GLU A 129 28.34 -5.97 14.97
N ARG A 130 28.14 -5.08 15.94
CA ARG A 130 29.22 -4.57 16.81
C ARG A 130 29.80 -5.68 17.69
N GLU A 131 28.95 -6.53 18.26
CA GLU A 131 29.39 -7.69 19.05
C GLU A 131 30.17 -8.69 18.20
N ARG A 132 29.66 -9.02 17.01
CA ARG A 132 30.37 -9.90 16.05
C ARG A 132 31.72 -9.32 15.65
N ALA A 133 31.79 -8.02 15.35
CA ALA A 133 33.04 -7.36 15.03
C ALA A 133 34.04 -7.39 16.21
N ALA A 134 33.55 -7.24 17.45
CA ALA A 134 34.38 -7.33 18.65
C ALA A 134 34.93 -8.76 18.86
N LEU A 135 34.12 -9.80 18.63
CA LEU A 135 34.57 -11.19 18.72
C LEU A 135 35.65 -11.51 17.68
N ARG A 136 35.45 -11.10 16.42
CA ARG A 136 36.48 -11.27 15.37
C ARG A 136 37.80 -10.60 15.74
N ARG A 137 37.71 -9.36 16.25
CA ARG A 137 38.87 -8.62 16.75
C ARG A 137 39.58 -9.35 17.88
N ALA A 138 38.82 -9.86 18.85
CA ALA A 138 39.38 -10.57 19.99
C ALA A 138 40.17 -11.82 19.54
N VAL A 139 39.63 -12.59 18.60
CA VAL A 139 40.30 -13.78 18.03
C VAL A 139 41.61 -13.39 17.32
N LEU A 140 41.57 -12.40 16.43
CA LEU A 140 42.74 -11.98 15.66
C LEU A 140 43.84 -11.39 16.56
N VAL A 141 43.46 -10.58 17.54
CA VAL A 141 44.40 -10.05 18.55
C VAL A 141 44.99 -11.18 19.40
N GLY A 142 44.17 -12.16 19.80
CA GLY A 142 44.64 -13.35 20.52
C GLY A 142 45.65 -14.18 19.73
N LEU A 143 45.56 -14.16 18.40
CA LEU A 143 46.52 -14.81 17.49
C LEU A 143 47.78 -13.96 17.21
N GLY A 144 47.84 -12.71 17.67
CA GLY A 144 49.00 -11.83 17.56
C GLY A 144 48.89 -10.70 16.52
N ALA A 145 47.74 -10.52 15.87
CA ALA A 145 47.53 -9.40 14.95
C ALA A 145 47.42 -8.07 15.72
N SER A 146 48.06 -7.02 15.22
CA SER A 146 48.05 -5.70 15.88
C SER A 146 48.17 -4.54 14.88
N GLY A 147 47.79 -3.34 15.29
CA GLY A 147 47.94 -2.13 14.47
C GLY A 147 47.27 -2.23 13.10
N ASP A 148 47.98 -1.83 12.04
CA ASP A 148 47.49 -1.89 10.66
C ASP A 148 47.30 -3.34 10.18
N ASP A 149 48.13 -4.28 10.67
CA ASP A 149 48.03 -5.71 10.33
C ASP A 149 46.74 -6.34 10.87
N LEU A 150 46.21 -5.84 12.00
CA LEU A 150 44.90 -6.26 12.51
C LEU A 150 43.77 -5.84 11.57
N VAL A 151 43.82 -4.61 11.05
CA VAL A 151 42.81 -4.10 10.12
C VAL A 151 42.85 -4.88 8.80
N ASP A 152 44.05 -5.22 8.34
CA ASP A 152 44.22 -6.03 7.13
C ASP A 152 43.84 -7.50 7.36
N ALA A 153 44.11 -8.06 8.54
CA ALA A 153 43.64 -9.39 8.92
C ALA A 153 42.10 -9.45 8.99
N GLU A 154 41.43 -8.44 9.56
CA GLU A 154 39.96 -8.33 9.57
C GLU A 154 39.36 -8.34 8.15
N ARG A 155 40.01 -7.67 7.19
CA ARG A 155 39.55 -7.63 5.79
C ARG A 155 39.74 -8.94 5.04
N LEU A 156 40.73 -9.74 5.45
CA LEU A 156 41.13 -10.98 4.79
C LEU A 156 40.53 -12.23 5.45
N LEU A 157 39.97 -12.08 6.65
CA LEU A 157 39.24 -13.14 7.32
C LEU A 157 37.99 -13.47 6.50
N ALA A 158 37.92 -14.71 6.02
CA ALA A 158 36.81 -15.18 5.21
C ALA A 158 35.72 -15.70 6.15
N ASP A 159 34.76 -14.84 6.47
CA ASP A 159 33.67 -15.17 7.39
C ASP A 159 32.35 -15.41 6.66
N GLU A 160 31.66 -16.46 7.07
CA GLU A 160 30.21 -16.54 6.91
C GLU A 160 29.58 -15.71 8.05
N ASN A 161 28.54 -14.94 7.75
CA ASN A 161 27.97 -13.93 8.67
C ASN A 161 27.49 -14.49 10.03
N ASP A 162 27.40 -15.81 10.18
CA ASP A 162 26.97 -16.53 11.39
C ASP A 162 28.03 -17.53 11.89
N ALA A 163 29.32 -17.28 11.63
CA ALA A 163 30.40 -18.13 12.13
C ALA A 163 30.53 -18.04 13.66
N ASP A 164 30.49 -19.18 14.34
CA ASP A 164 30.69 -19.29 15.79
C ASP A 164 32.16 -19.03 16.16
N GLU A 165 32.44 -18.77 17.45
CA GLU A 165 33.79 -18.44 17.96
C GLU A 165 34.86 -19.47 17.55
N ALA A 166 34.54 -20.77 17.59
CA ALA A 166 35.46 -21.83 17.17
C ALA A 166 35.77 -21.80 15.66
N GLN A 167 34.80 -21.39 14.84
CA GLN A 167 34.98 -21.26 13.39
C GLN A 167 35.82 -20.02 13.05
N LEU A 168 35.58 -18.91 13.74
CA LEU A 168 36.41 -17.70 13.65
C LEU A 168 37.87 -18.00 14.04
N GLN A 169 38.07 -18.80 15.09
CA GLN A 169 39.41 -19.23 15.51
C GLN A 169 40.10 -20.08 14.45
N ALA A 170 39.42 -21.08 13.89
CA ALA A 170 39.97 -21.92 12.83
C ALA A 170 40.27 -21.12 11.55
N ALA A 171 39.40 -20.17 11.18
CA ALA A 171 39.62 -19.27 10.06
C ALA A 171 40.82 -18.34 10.28
N GLY A 172 40.97 -17.82 11.51
CA GLY A 172 42.11 -17.01 11.93
C GLY A 172 43.43 -17.78 11.87
N GLU A 173 43.45 -19.03 12.35
CA GLU A 173 44.61 -19.92 12.27
C GLU A 173 44.97 -20.24 10.80
N ALA A 174 43.97 -20.53 9.96
CA ALA A 174 44.18 -20.75 8.53
C ALA A 174 44.71 -19.48 7.82
N LEU A 175 44.30 -18.29 8.27
CA LEU A 175 44.83 -17.03 7.78
C LEU A 175 46.29 -16.83 8.23
N ARG A 176 46.62 -17.12 9.48
CA ARG A 176 48.00 -17.06 10.02
C ARG A 176 48.95 -17.98 9.27
N VAL A 177 48.54 -19.21 8.94
CA VAL A 177 49.35 -20.13 8.13
C VAL A 177 49.65 -19.54 6.75
N ARG A 178 48.67 -18.90 6.12
CA ARG A 178 48.82 -18.29 4.79
C ARG A 178 49.62 -16.99 4.83
N ARG A 179 49.48 -16.18 5.88
CA ARG A 179 50.06 -14.84 6.02
C ARG A 179 50.57 -14.61 7.45
N PRO A 180 51.69 -15.24 7.82
CA PRO A 180 52.25 -15.11 9.17
C PRO A 180 52.71 -13.69 9.51
N GLU A 181 53.10 -12.91 8.50
CA GLU A 181 53.56 -11.54 8.65
C GLU A 181 52.48 -10.63 9.30
N LEU A 182 51.18 -10.92 9.09
CA LEU A 182 50.08 -10.17 9.70
C LEU A 182 49.94 -10.40 11.22
N PHE A 183 50.64 -11.40 11.75
CA PHE A 183 50.60 -11.80 13.16
C PHE A 183 51.96 -11.60 13.83
N GLY A 184 52.84 -10.78 13.24
CA GLY A 184 54.18 -10.50 13.75
C GLY A 184 55.17 -11.66 13.59
N GLU A 185 54.81 -12.72 12.87
CA GLU A 185 55.69 -13.84 12.57
C GLU A 185 56.49 -13.57 11.30
N VAL A 186 57.71 -13.08 11.46
CA VAL A 186 58.66 -12.95 10.34
C VAL A 186 59.07 -14.35 9.89
N ARG A 187 58.70 -14.75 8.67
CA ARG A 187 59.26 -15.97 8.07
C ARG A 187 60.76 -15.78 7.91
N THR A 188 61.55 -16.50 8.70
CA THR A 188 62.99 -16.63 8.44
C THR A 188 63.17 -17.15 7.00
N PRO A 189 64.04 -16.51 6.19
CA PRO A 189 64.19 -16.88 4.79
C PRO A 189 64.53 -18.37 4.69
N VAL A 190 63.81 -19.06 3.80
CA VAL A 190 64.03 -20.46 3.45
C VAL A 190 65.54 -20.67 3.23
N PRO A 191 66.19 -21.70 3.82
CA PRO A 191 67.60 -21.95 3.58
C PRO A 191 67.81 -22.01 2.06
N ALA A 192 68.81 -21.26 1.57
CA ALA A 192 69.16 -21.22 0.17
C ALA A 192 69.15 -22.66 -0.38
N ALA A 193 68.40 -22.87 -1.47
CA ALA A 193 68.29 -24.17 -2.11
C ALA A 193 69.68 -24.81 -2.19
N PRO A 194 69.84 -26.11 -1.87
CA PRO A 194 71.13 -26.77 -1.96
C PRO A 194 71.69 -26.53 -3.35
N GLY A 195 72.81 -25.80 -3.40
CA GLY A 195 73.46 -25.40 -4.64
C GLY A 195 73.93 -26.63 -5.39
N GLY A 196 73.05 -27.18 -6.23
CA GLY A 196 73.38 -28.15 -7.25
C GLY A 196 74.22 -27.44 -8.30
N ALA A 197 75.53 -27.46 -8.09
CA ALA A 197 76.52 -26.94 -9.02
C ALA A 197 76.36 -27.62 -10.40
N PRO A 198 76.16 -26.87 -11.50
CA PRO A 198 76.50 -27.41 -12.80
C PRO A 198 78.03 -27.37 -12.94
N ALA A 199 78.63 -28.55 -13.07
CA ALA A 199 80.01 -28.73 -13.47
C ALA A 199 80.29 -27.89 -14.74
N GLY A 200 81.14 -26.87 -14.60
CA GLY A 200 81.42 -25.96 -15.71
C GLY A 200 82.30 -24.81 -15.27
N ARG A 201 83.60 -25.08 -15.09
CA ARG A 201 84.65 -24.08 -14.92
C ARG A 201 84.61 -23.08 -16.10
N ALA A 202 84.10 -21.89 -15.87
CA ALA A 202 84.27 -20.71 -16.72
C ALA A 202 85.21 -19.70 -16.01
N PRO A 203 86.10 -19.01 -16.73
CA PRO A 203 87.29 -18.39 -16.15
C PRO A 203 86.96 -17.22 -15.21
N SER A 204 87.72 -17.12 -14.13
CA SER A 204 87.76 -15.97 -13.23
C SER A 204 88.11 -14.72 -14.02
N ARG A 205 87.12 -13.88 -14.31
CA ARG A 205 87.34 -12.48 -14.68
C ARG A 205 87.69 -11.72 -13.40
N THR A 206 88.95 -11.79 -12.99
CA THR A 206 89.54 -10.73 -12.18
C THR A 206 89.42 -9.43 -12.96
N ALA A 207 88.46 -8.58 -12.60
CA ALA A 207 88.46 -7.20 -13.04
C ALA A 207 89.73 -6.54 -12.46
N PRO A 208 90.57 -5.88 -13.28
CA PRO A 208 91.67 -5.10 -12.74
C PRO A 208 91.09 -3.98 -11.87
N VAL A 209 91.69 -3.77 -10.69
CA VAL A 209 91.39 -2.62 -9.82
C VAL A 209 91.70 -1.35 -10.62
N GLN A 210 90.66 -0.77 -11.22
CA GLN A 210 90.75 0.51 -11.90
C GLN A 210 91.01 1.57 -10.83
N LYS A 211 92.16 2.26 -10.92
CA LYS A 211 92.47 3.37 -10.02
C LYS A 211 91.37 4.43 -10.14
N PRO A 212 90.77 4.90 -9.03
CA PRO A 212 89.76 5.94 -9.08
C PRO A 212 90.31 7.17 -9.82
N GLY A 213 89.59 7.65 -10.84
CA GLY A 213 89.96 8.84 -11.62
C GLY A 213 90.69 8.57 -12.95
N ALA A 214 91.10 7.34 -13.26
CA ALA A 214 91.78 7.03 -14.53
C ALA A 214 90.93 7.35 -15.77
N VAL A 215 89.63 7.06 -15.72
CA VAL A 215 88.68 7.34 -16.81
C VAL A 215 88.50 8.84 -17.04
N GLY A 216 88.54 9.64 -15.97
CA GLY A 216 88.44 11.10 -16.05
C GLY A 216 89.70 11.72 -16.68
N LEU A 217 90.87 11.17 -16.36
CA LEU A 217 92.15 11.61 -16.92
C LEU A 217 92.24 11.29 -18.42
N ASP A 218 91.81 10.11 -18.84
CA ASP A 218 91.75 9.74 -20.26
C ASP A 218 90.74 10.61 -21.04
N MET A 219 89.60 10.94 -20.44
CA MET A 219 88.64 11.87 -21.04
C MET A 219 89.19 13.30 -21.12
N ALA A 220 89.95 13.76 -20.13
CA ALA A 220 90.57 15.09 -20.13
C ALA A 220 91.67 15.20 -21.21
N ARG A 221 92.46 14.14 -21.42
CA ARG A 221 93.43 14.05 -22.54
C ARG A 221 92.73 14.06 -23.89
N ARG A 222 91.72 13.21 -24.10
CA ARG A 222 90.94 13.17 -25.35
C ARG A 222 90.25 14.50 -25.68
N ARG A 223 89.91 15.29 -24.67
CA ARG A 223 89.27 16.61 -24.83
C ARG A 223 90.28 17.76 -24.90
N GLY A 224 91.58 17.48 -24.86
CA GLY A 224 92.65 18.49 -24.96
C GLY A 224 92.73 19.44 -23.76
N LEU A 225 92.11 19.08 -22.63
CA LEU A 225 92.09 19.90 -21.40
C LEU A 225 93.39 19.79 -20.59
N ILE A 226 94.24 18.81 -20.92
CA ILE A 226 95.56 18.62 -20.34
C ILE A 226 96.52 18.45 -21.53
N PRO A 227 97.62 19.20 -21.61
CA PRO A 227 98.61 19.01 -22.66
C PRO A 227 99.22 17.60 -22.55
N GLU A 228 99.38 16.92 -23.68
CA GLU A 228 100.17 15.69 -23.81
C GLU A 228 101.64 16.06 -23.55
N SER A 229 102.01 16.30 -22.29
CA SER A 229 103.41 16.49 -21.93
C SER A 229 104.11 15.13 -22.00
N GLY A 230 104.54 14.78 -23.21
CA GLY A 230 105.72 13.94 -23.36
C GLY A 230 106.90 14.67 -22.72
N GLU A 231 107.62 13.95 -21.86
CA GLU A 231 109.08 13.97 -21.67
C GLU A 231 109.78 15.35 -21.70
N SER A 232 110.59 15.76 -20.73
CA SER A 232 111.43 15.01 -19.80
C SER A 232 112.34 16.05 -19.11
N ARG A 233 112.72 15.80 -17.84
CA ARG A 233 113.68 16.59 -17.05
C ARG A 233 113.30 18.03 -16.71
#